data_AF-A0A1Y4FZP7-F1
#
_entry.id   AF-A0A1Y4FZP7-F1
#
_cell.length_a   1.000
_cell.length_b   1.000
_cell.length_c   1.000
_cell.angle_alpha   90.00
_cell.angle_beta   90.00
_cell.angle_gamma   90.00
#
_symmetry.space_group_name_H-M   'P 1'
#
loop_
_entity.id
_entity.type
_entity.pdbx_description
1 polymer ?
#
loop_
_entity_poly.entity_id
_entity_poly.type
_entity_poly.pdbx_seq_one_letter_code
_entity_poly.pdbx_strand_id
1 'polypeptide(L)' 'MGTFPDHELNARLAELSKIASNLFEHASITGTVRIEREEVLRVIAEQSEHARKRISRPRR' A
#
# COMPACT_ATOMS: atom_id res chain seq x y z
N MET A 1 -3.77 23.09 15.17
CA MET A 1 -4.29 21.71 15.01
C MET A 1 -3.52 21.04 13.89
N GLY A 2 -2.35 20.47 14.20
CA GLY A 2 -1.36 19.99 13.21
C GLY A 2 -1.24 18.47 13.15
N THR A 3 -2.37 17.78 13.33
CA THR A 3 -2.51 16.34 13.22
C THR A 3 -3.35 16.15 11.96
N PHE A 4 -2.90 15.56 10.86
CA PHE A 4 -2.82 14.11 10.70
C PHE A 4 -2.39 13.71 9.26
N PRO A 5 -1.36 14.29 8.62
CA PRO A 5 -0.97 13.86 7.26
C PRO A 5 -0.61 12.36 7.22
N ASP A 6 0.05 11.87 8.27
CA ASP A 6 0.47 10.48 8.38
C ASP A 6 -0.68 9.51 8.65
N HIS A 7 -1.67 9.94 9.44
CA HIS A 7 -2.88 9.14 9.68
C HIS A 7 -3.71 9.03 8.41
N GLU A 8 -3.88 10.13 7.67
CA GLU A 8 -4.66 10.11 6.42
C GLU A 8 -3.95 9.30 5.34
N LEU A 9 -2.62 9.42 5.24
CA LEU A 9 -1.82 8.60 4.34
C LEU A 9 -1.88 7.12 4.71
N ASN A 10 -1.71 6.77 5.99
CA ASN A 10 -1.79 5.39 6.44
C ASN A 10 -3.20 4.80 6.23
N ALA A 11 -4.26 5.59 6.42
CA ALA A 11 -5.64 5.18 6.15
C ALA A 11 -5.83 4.87 4.66
N ARG A 12 -5.36 5.75 3.76
CA ARG A 12 -5.43 5.53 2.31
C ARG A 12 -4.62 4.31 1.86
N LEU A 13 -3.44 4.08 2.45
CA LEU A 13 -2.63 2.90 2.15
C LEU A 13 -3.31 1.60 2.60
N ALA A 14 -3.98 1.62 3.76
CA ALA A 14 -4.76 0.49 4.26
C ALA A 14 -5.96 0.19 3.34
N GLU A 15 -6.67 1.22 2.87
CA GLU A 15 -7.75 1.06 1.88
C GLU A 15 -7.26 0.45 0.58
N LEU A 16 -6.16 0.95 0.01
CA LEU A 16 -5.57 0.42 -1.22
C LEU A 16 -5.15 -1.04 -1.07
N SER A 17 -4.55 -1.40 0.07
CA SER A 17 -4.19 -2.79 0.37
C SER A 17 -5.42 -3.71 0.42
N LYS A 18 -6.53 -3.22 0.98
CA LYS A 18 -7.78 -3.97 1.09
C LYS A 18 -8.46 -4.15 -0.27
N ILE A 19 -8.50 -3.09 -1.09
CA ILE A 19 -9.02 -3.14 -2.47
C ILE A 19 -8.20 -4.11 -3.31
N ALA A 20 -6.87 -4.03 -3.25
CA ALA A 20 -5.99 -4.96 -3.95
C ALA A 20 -6.22 -6.41 -3.49
N SER A 21 -6.31 -6.64 -2.18
CA SER A 21 -6.57 -7.98 -1.63
C SER A 21 -7.90 -8.55 -2.12
N ASN A 22 -8.98 -7.76 -2.08
CA ASN A 22 -10.29 -8.17 -2.59
C ASN A 22 -10.28 -8.42 -4.11
N LEU A 23 -9.58 -7.58 -4.88
CA LEU A 23 -9.43 -7.75 -6.31
C LEU A 23 -8.76 -9.10 -6.64
N PHE A 24 -7.72 -9.48 -5.90
CA PHE A 24 -7.03 -10.75 -6.08
C PHE A 24 -7.77 -11.97 -5.50
N GLU A 25 -8.57 -11.80 -4.44
CA GLU A 25 -9.47 -12.88 -3.96
C GLU A 25 -10.60 -13.18 -4.95
N HIS A 26 -11.12 -12.16 -5.64
CA HIS A 26 -12.17 -12.31 -6.63
C HIS A 26 -11.67 -12.56 -8.06
N ALA A 27 -10.38 -12.37 -8.32
CA ALA A 27 -9.72 -12.77 -9.57
C ALA A 27 -9.70 -14.30 -9.68
N SER A 28 -10.84 -14.84 -10.12
CA SER A 28 -11.00 -16.25 -10.41
C SER A 28 -10.04 -16.70 -11.52
N ILE A 29 -9.20 -17.69 -11.18
CA ILE A 29 -8.73 -18.74 -12.10
C ILE A 29 -7.76 -18.26 -13.20
N THR A 30 -6.63 -17.65 -12.83
CA THR A 30 -5.40 -17.79 -13.61
C THR A 30 -4.24 -18.11 -12.68
N GLY A 31 -3.42 -19.11 -13.02
CA GLY A 31 -2.39 -19.65 -12.13
C GLY A 31 -1.33 -18.63 -11.65
N THR A 32 -1.29 -17.45 -12.27
CA THR A 32 -0.37 -16.35 -11.95
C THR A 32 -0.89 -15.39 -10.87
N VAL A 33 -2.19 -15.41 -10.54
CA VAL A 33 -2.84 -14.48 -9.60
C VAL A 33 -2.17 -14.46 -8.23
N ARG A 34 -1.72 -15.62 -7.72
CA ARG A 34 -1.04 -15.69 -6.42
C ARG A 34 0.32 -14.96 -6.44
N ILE A 35 1.08 -15.13 -7.52
CA ILE A 35 2.41 -14.52 -7.69
C ILE A 35 2.26 -13.01 -7.86
N GLU A 36 1.35 -12.58 -8.73
CA GLU A 36 1.05 -11.16 -8.96
C GLU A 36 0.53 -10.47 -7.69
N ARG A 37 -0.30 -11.15 -6.89
CA ARG A 37 -0.77 -10.65 -5.58
C ARG A 37 0.39 -10.40 -4.62
N GLU A 38 1.28 -11.38 -4.47
CA GLU A 38 2.44 -11.26 -3.59
C GLU A 38 3.38 -10.13 -4.03
N GLU A 39 3.54 -9.95 -5.35
CA GLU A 39 4.36 -8.88 -5.91
C GLU A 39 3.73 -7.49 -5.70
N VAL A 40 2.43 -7.34 -5.95
CA VAL A 40 1.72 -6.07 -5.71
C VAL A 40 1.74 -5.68 -4.23
N LEU A 41 1.50 -6.62 -3.32
CA LEU A 41 1.59 -6.35 -1.88
C LEU A 41 2.99 -5.91 -1.47
N ARG A 42 4.04 -6.51 -2.05
CA ARG A 42 5.43 -6.16 -1.80
C ARG A 42 5.73 -4.73 -2.28
N VAL A 43 5.30 -4.39 -3.50
CA VAL A 43 5.46 -3.03 -4.06
C VAL A 43 4.73 -2.00 -3.21
N ILE A 44 3.50 -2.27 -2.76
CA ILE A 44 2.76 -1.35 -1.87
C ILE A 44 3.52 -1.13 -0.56
N ALA A 45 4.07 -2.19 0.05
CA ALA A 45 4.85 -2.07 1.28
C ALA A 45 6.11 -1.23 1.08
N GLU A 46 6.85 -1.44 -0.01
CA GLU A 46 8.04 -0.66 -0.35
C GLU A 46 7.71 0.81 -0.59
N GLN A 47 6.68 1.10 -1.39
CA GLN A 47 6.27 2.49 -1.66
C GLN A 47 5.76 3.18 -0.40
N SER A 48 5.08 2.46 0.49
CA SER A 48 4.66 2.97 1.80
C SER A 48 5.87 3.36 2.66
N GLU A 49 6.91 2.53 2.66
CA GLU A 49 8.15 2.81 3.40
C GLU A 49 8.92 3.99 2.79
N HIS A 50 8.99 4.08 1.47
CA HIS A 50 9.56 5.24 0.78
C HIS A 50 8.79 6.54 1.08
N ALA A 51 7.46 6.48 1.12
CA ALA A 51 6.62 7.62 1.48
C ALA A 51 6.88 8.06 2.93
N ARG A 52 6.91 7.11 3.88
CA ARG A 52 7.25 7.36 5.29
C ARG A 52 8.63 8.00 5.45
N LYS A 53 9.67 7.47 4.78
CA LYS A 53 11.03 8.03 4.81
C LYS A 53 11.13 9.45 4.22
N ARG A 54 10.31 9.76 3.21
CA ARG A 54 10.23 11.12 2.64
C ARG A 54 9.59 12.11 3.60
N ILE A 55 8.59 11.69 4.37
CA ILE A 55 7.94 12.54 5.37
C ILE A 55 8.84 12.72 6.60
N SER A 56 9.54 11.66 7.02
CA SER A 56 10.45 11.70 8.18
C SER A 56 11.74 12.48 7.93
N ARG A 57 12.05 12.86 6.69
CA ARG A 57 13.17 13.74 6.34
C ARG A 57 12.61 15.11 5.95
N PRO A 58 12.41 16.04 6.92
CA PRO A 58 12.13 17.42 6.55
C PRO A 58 13.34 17.93 5.78
N ARG A 59 13.13 18.35 4.53
CA ARG A 59 14.13 19.01 3.71
C ARG A 59 14.74 20.16 4.53
N ARG A 60 16.02 20.06 4.85
CA ARG A 60 16.85 21.23 5.20
C ARG A 60 17.14 22.03 3.95
#